data_AF-A0A1M5LYN6-F1
#
_entry.id   AF-A0A1M5LYN6-F1
#
_cell.length_a   1.000
_cell.length_b   1.000
_cell.length_c   1.000
_cell.angle_alpha   90.00
_cell.angle_beta   90.00
_cell.angle_gamma   90.00
#
_symmetry.space_group_name_H-M   'P 1'
#
loop_
_entity.id
_entity.type
_entity.pdbx_description
1 polymer ?
#
loop_
_entity_poly.entity_id
_entity_poly.type
_entity_poly.pdbx_seq_one_letter_code
_entity_poly.pdbx_strand_id
1 'polypeptide(L)'
;MSFKLIAIRPLDGCNKKFLKNLIPNQIYKFYNEYEFYIAESQITSPIKGDITRIEFSSSVPENLYYQGNDEDKTKINISAIVGKNGSGKSALIDLFIAFTNNLAFLQEFQVNYDGYEDVIKLEYLENINIEVYYEINSIIYKIKLIQKEQLVKEVLKLENKTFIPFLKNDKELIELFFFHTNVTNYSIWAYNHHEMENFINSLFHKNDAYQIPIVLNPYRQQGGVINPQSEKGLAQDRLLFNILQPNENALRITENLNLLKIELKLKNVDFTEYSMYREKKGKSVYQIKYKEFRQAIDKENQTKSILKTLYTYYDLDYNDYQNNTWKTINEYLIYKTIKISTRYDEFQKYLDIESRQFYKDTFTEFLTDFSTDKSHITQKIRQCLNFIKFHEKLNIDLSTQELDPITYSKDIHELIKDKDNISILDLIPPPIFTIELLLSNNLTLGDLSSGEKQMISSVQSVLYHLNNLYSVREKEGKIKYNNFRYC
;
A
#
# COMPACT_ATOMS: atom_id res chain seq x y z
N MET A 1 -9.28 -15.84 -9.32
CA MET A 1 -10.19 -15.05 -10.20
C MET A 1 -9.41 -14.51 -11.39
N SER A 2 -10.03 -14.28 -12.55
CA SER A 2 -9.40 -13.55 -13.67
C SER A 2 -9.94 -12.12 -13.74
N PHE A 3 -9.05 -11.14 -14.00
CA PHE A 3 -9.41 -9.72 -14.09
C PHE A 3 -8.77 -9.03 -15.29
N LYS A 4 -9.54 -8.20 -16.02
CA LYS A 4 -9.04 -7.33 -17.10
C LYS A 4 -9.70 -5.95 -17.03
N LEU A 5 -8.93 -4.87 -17.07
CA LEU A 5 -9.46 -3.53 -17.37
C LEU A 5 -9.62 -3.43 -18.89
N ILE A 6 -10.85 -3.38 -19.39
CA ILE A 6 -11.16 -3.49 -20.82
C ILE A 6 -11.00 -2.14 -21.53
N ALA A 7 -11.69 -1.12 -21.02
CA ALA A 7 -11.73 0.19 -21.65
C ALA A 7 -12.12 1.30 -20.68
N ILE A 8 -11.76 2.52 -21.06
CA ILE A 8 -12.22 3.76 -20.43
C ILE A 8 -12.85 4.64 -21.51
N ARG A 9 -14.00 5.23 -21.22
CA ARG A 9 -14.69 6.17 -22.11
C ARG A 9 -14.98 7.46 -21.36
N PRO A 10 -14.23 8.56 -21.60
CA PRO A 10 -14.65 9.88 -21.12
C PRO A 10 -15.98 10.24 -21.77
N LEU A 11 -16.90 10.85 -21.02
CA LEU A 11 -18.20 11.29 -21.52
C LEU A 11 -18.24 12.80 -21.76
N ASP A 12 -19.31 13.27 -22.40
CA ASP A 12 -19.56 14.70 -22.54
C ASP A 12 -19.57 15.42 -21.18
N GLY A 13 -19.05 16.65 -21.19
CA GLY A 13 -18.94 17.46 -19.98
C GLY A 13 -17.82 17.03 -19.02
N CYS A 14 -17.02 16.01 -19.37
CA CYS A 14 -15.88 15.61 -18.56
C CYS A 14 -14.90 16.78 -18.35
N ASN A 15 -14.37 16.89 -17.14
CA ASN A 15 -13.47 17.94 -16.72
C ASN A 15 -12.26 18.05 -17.68
N LYS A 16 -12.12 19.22 -18.31
CA LYS A 16 -11.11 19.49 -19.35
C LYS A 16 -9.68 19.27 -18.86
N LYS A 17 -9.42 19.46 -17.56
CA LYS A 17 -8.12 19.26 -16.93
C LYS A 17 -7.62 17.82 -17.03
N PHE A 18 -8.53 16.86 -16.87
CA PHE A 18 -8.23 15.43 -16.96
C PHE A 18 -8.44 14.88 -18.37
N LEU A 19 -9.34 15.50 -19.14
CA LEU A 19 -9.57 15.14 -20.53
C LEU A 19 -8.33 15.44 -21.40
N LYS A 20 -7.72 16.63 -21.28
CA LYS A 20 -6.59 17.09 -22.09
C LYS A 20 -6.85 16.89 -23.60
N ASN A 21 -6.23 15.87 -24.19
CA ASN A 21 -6.33 15.50 -25.60
C ASN A 21 -7.17 14.24 -25.85
N LEU A 22 -7.81 13.70 -24.82
CA LEU A 22 -8.81 12.65 -24.98
C LEU A 22 -10.06 13.24 -25.65
N ILE A 23 -10.72 12.43 -26.47
CA ILE A 23 -11.91 12.80 -27.22
C ILE A 23 -13.14 12.26 -26.47
N PRO A 24 -14.10 13.13 -26.09
CA PRO A 24 -15.34 12.67 -25.45
C PRO A 24 -16.07 11.62 -26.28
N ASN A 25 -16.61 10.63 -25.57
CA ASN A 25 -17.30 9.45 -26.06
C ASN A 25 -16.45 8.48 -26.89
N GLN A 26 -15.14 8.71 -27.02
CA GLN A 26 -14.22 7.72 -27.57
C GLN A 26 -13.97 6.60 -26.56
N ILE A 27 -13.99 5.35 -27.04
CA ILE A 27 -13.65 4.19 -26.22
C ILE A 27 -12.15 3.94 -26.34
N TYR A 28 -11.42 4.19 -25.26
CA TYR A 28 -10.00 3.88 -25.15
C TYR A 28 -9.83 2.46 -24.64
N LYS A 29 -9.56 1.54 -25.57
CA LYS A 29 -9.40 0.11 -25.30
C LYS A 29 -7.99 -0.21 -24.77
N PHE A 30 -7.90 -1.07 -23.76
CA PHE A 30 -6.65 -1.68 -23.31
C PHE A 30 -6.35 -3.00 -24.02
N TYR A 31 -7.40 -3.61 -24.60
CA TYR A 31 -7.36 -4.87 -25.35
C TYR A 31 -8.11 -4.66 -26.67
N ASN A 32 -7.45 -4.92 -27.79
CA ASN A 32 -8.02 -4.66 -29.12
C ASN A 32 -9.15 -5.63 -29.46
N GLU A 33 -9.13 -6.81 -28.85
CA GLU A 33 -10.03 -7.94 -28.98
C GLU A 33 -11.46 -7.67 -28.53
N TYR A 34 -11.69 -6.57 -27.81
CA TYR A 34 -13.04 -6.17 -27.41
C TYR A 34 -13.64 -5.22 -28.44
N GLU A 35 -14.83 -5.57 -28.89
CA GLU A 35 -15.64 -4.82 -29.82
C GLU A 35 -16.87 -4.28 -29.09
N PHE A 36 -17.14 -2.99 -29.26
CA PHE A 36 -18.21 -2.29 -28.56
C PHE A 36 -19.30 -1.92 -29.55
N TYR A 37 -20.55 -2.02 -29.13
CA TYR A 37 -21.71 -1.75 -29.99
C TYR A 37 -22.72 -0.83 -29.29
N ILE A 38 -23.32 0.06 -30.08
CA ILE A 38 -24.58 0.72 -29.75
C ILE A 38 -25.63 0.11 -30.69
N ALA A 39 -26.66 -0.50 -30.11
CA ALA A 39 -27.58 -1.36 -30.84
C ALA A 39 -26.80 -2.43 -31.64
N GLU A 40 -26.97 -2.48 -32.96
CA GLU A 40 -26.26 -3.42 -33.86
C GLU A 40 -25.01 -2.81 -34.52
N SER A 41 -24.72 -1.53 -34.30
CA SER A 41 -23.58 -0.84 -34.94
C SER A 41 -22.33 -0.92 -34.10
N GLN A 42 -21.26 -1.48 -34.67
CA GLN A 42 -19.94 -1.49 -34.06
C GLN A 42 -19.37 -0.08 -33.97
N ILE A 43 -18.75 0.24 -32.84
CA ILE A 43 -18.18 1.54 -32.53
C ILE A 43 -16.69 1.53 -32.85
N THR A 44 -16.31 2.28 -33.87
CA THR A 44 -14.91 2.49 -34.27
C THR A 44 -14.46 3.94 -34.13
N SER A 45 -15.40 4.85 -33.84
CA SER A 45 -15.18 6.29 -33.70
C SER A 45 -15.98 6.86 -32.51
N PRO A 46 -15.66 8.08 -32.04
CA PRO A 46 -16.38 8.69 -30.92
C PRO A 46 -17.85 8.90 -31.28
N ILE A 47 -18.75 8.32 -30.48
CA ILE A 47 -20.20 8.36 -30.73
C ILE A 47 -20.95 8.44 -29.40
N LYS A 48 -22.06 9.19 -29.36
CA LYS A 48 -22.93 9.25 -28.17
C LYS A 48 -23.87 8.06 -28.12
N GLY A 49 -24.26 7.67 -26.92
CA GLY A 49 -25.20 6.56 -26.68
C GLY A 49 -24.65 5.54 -25.69
N ASP A 50 -25.55 4.79 -25.07
CA ASP A 50 -25.20 3.74 -24.13
C ASP A 50 -24.74 2.49 -24.89
N ILE A 51 -23.59 1.95 -24.47
CA ILE A 51 -23.09 0.67 -24.98
C ILE A 51 -24.10 -0.40 -24.61
N THR A 52 -24.61 -1.12 -25.61
CA THR A 52 -25.57 -2.20 -25.40
C THR A 52 -24.85 -3.54 -25.34
N ARG A 53 -23.91 -3.79 -26.25
CA ARG A 53 -23.22 -5.07 -26.41
C ARG A 53 -21.70 -4.88 -26.46
N ILE A 54 -21.00 -5.82 -25.85
CA ILE A 54 -19.54 -5.97 -25.97
C ILE A 54 -19.26 -7.41 -26.39
N GLU A 55 -18.49 -7.58 -27.45
CA GLU A 55 -18.04 -8.89 -27.93
C GLU A 55 -16.53 -9.02 -27.74
N PHE A 56 -16.07 -10.23 -27.41
CA PHE A 56 -14.66 -10.53 -27.22
C PHE A 56 -14.24 -11.63 -28.20
N SER A 57 -13.27 -11.32 -29.05
CA SER A 57 -12.69 -12.27 -30.00
C SER A 57 -11.20 -12.46 -29.68
N SER A 58 -10.86 -13.56 -29.01
CA SER A 58 -9.49 -13.78 -28.56
C SER A 58 -8.54 -13.97 -29.75
N SER A 59 -7.52 -13.10 -29.84
CA SER A 59 -6.44 -13.21 -30.84
C SER A 59 -5.25 -14.05 -30.35
N VAL A 60 -5.20 -14.27 -29.03
CA VAL A 60 -4.16 -15.00 -28.30
C VAL A 60 -4.82 -16.00 -27.34
N PRO A 61 -4.11 -17.04 -26.86
CA PRO A 61 -4.65 -17.92 -25.83
C PRO A 61 -5.10 -17.14 -24.59
N GLU A 62 -6.29 -17.42 -24.04
CA GLU A 62 -6.87 -16.71 -22.88
C GLU A 62 -5.95 -16.70 -21.64
N ASN A 63 -5.04 -17.67 -21.58
CA ASN A 63 -4.14 -17.96 -20.47
C ASN A 63 -2.66 -17.79 -20.88
N LEU A 64 -2.36 -16.88 -21.82
CA LEU A 64 -0.99 -16.70 -22.35
C LEU A 64 0.07 -16.49 -21.25
N TYR A 65 -0.28 -15.78 -20.18
CA TYR A 65 0.60 -15.52 -19.03
C TYR A 65 0.20 -16.33 -17.79
N TYR A 66 -0.64 -17.35 -17.97
CA TYR A 66 -1.08 -18.19 -16.87
C TYR A 66 0.02 -19.16 -16.45
N GLN A 67 0.26 -19.26 -15.14
CA GLN A 67 1.35 -20.05 -14.59
C GLN A 67 0.98 -21.53 -14.36
N GLY A 68 -0.26 -21.96 -14.66
CA GLY A 68 -0.74 -23.34 -14.56
C GLY A 68 -1.82 -23.58 -13.48
N ASN A 69 -2.30 -24.82 -13.34
CA ASN A 69 -3.55 -25.18 -12.63
C ASN A 69 -3.48 -25.45 -11.12
N ASP A 70 -2.35 -25.21 -10.44
CA ASP A 70 -2.30 -25.37 -8.98
C ASP A 70 -3.07 -24.26 -8.27
N GLU A 71 -3.66 -24.56 -7.11
CA GLU A 71 -4.43 -23.60 -6.30
C GLU A 71 -3.62 -22.34 -5.92
N ASP A 72 -2.29 -22.44 -5.91
CA ASP A 72 -1.36 -21.36 -5.58
C ASP A 72 -0.92 -20.49 -6.79
N LYS A 73 -1.38 -20.78 -8.01
CA LYS A 73 -0.90 -20.10 -9.22
C LYS A 73 -1.75 -18.90 -9.63
N THR A 74 -1.08 -17.77 -9.85
CA THR A 74 -1.73 -16.47 -10.11
C THR A 74 -2.16 -16.33 -11.57
N LYS A 75 -3.38 -15.82 -11.80
CA LYS A 75 -3.83 -15.43 -13.15
C LYS A 75 -3.34 -14.02 -13.46
N ILE A 76 -2.40 -13.91 -14.41
CA ILE A 76 -1.77 -12.65 -14.79
C ILE A 76 -2.30 -12.22 -16.16
N ASN A 77 -2.65 -10.94 -16.28
CA ASN A 77 -2.99 -10.29 -17.55
C ASN A 77 -2.07 -9.09 -17.76
N ILE A 78 -1.51 -8.96 -18.96
CA ILE A 78 -0.62 -7.87 -19.34
C ILE A 78 -1.23 -7.14 -20.53
N SER A 79 -1.32 -5.81 -20.44
CA SER A 79 -1.76 -4.93 -21.51
C SER A 79 -0.77 -3.77 -21.68
N ALA A 80 -0.57 -3.28 -22.90
CA ALA A 80 0.29 -2.14 -23.17
C ALA A 80 -0.45 -1.06 -23.95
N ILE A 81 -0.34 0.20 -23.49
CA ILE A 81 -0.84 1.37 -24.22
C ILE A 81 0.31 1.98 -25.02
N VAL A 82 0.26 1.85 -26.33
CA VAL A 82 1.28 2.38 -27.26
C VAL A 82 0.67 3.45 -28.14
N GLY A 83 1.43 4.52 -28.42
CA GLY A 83 0.96 5.62 -29.24
C GLY A 83 1.99 6.74 -29.32
N LYS A 84 1.84 7.63 -30.31
CA LYS A 84 2.72 8.79 -30.51
C LYS A 84 2.69 9.74 -29.30
N ASN A 85 3.68 10.60 -29.14
CA ASN A 85 3.63 11.68 -28.16
C ASN A 85 2.41 12.56 -28.43
N GLY A 86 1.70 12.96 -27.37
CA GLY A 86 0.46 13.73 -27.52
C GLY A 86 -0.77 12.93 -27.98
N SER A 87 -0.75 11.58 -27.95
CA SER A 87 -1.93 10.74 -28.26
C SER A 87 -2.91 10.53 -27.09
N GLY A 88 -2.53 10.94 -25.88
CA GLY A 88 -3.42 10.94 -24.71
C GLY A 88 -3.22 9.77 -23.76
N LYS A 89 -2.17 8.97 -23.95
CA LYS A 89 -1.80 7.87 -23.05
C LYS A 89 -1.76 8.28 -21.57
N SER A 90 -1.04 9.37 -21.25
CA SER A 90 -0.95 9.87 -19.87
C SER A 90 -2.27 10.45 -19.39
N ALA A 91 -2.99 11.20 -20.24
CA ALA A 91 -4.29 11.75 -19.91
C ALA A 91 -5.31 10.65 -19.55
N LEU A 92 -5.24 9.50 -20.23
CA LEU A 92 -6.07 8.34 -19.93
C LEU A 92 -5.82 7.79 -18.52
N ILE A 93 -4.55 7.73 -18.11
CA ILE A 93 -4.17 7.30 -16.75
C ILE A 93 -4.53 8.37 -15.72
N ASP A 94 -4.31 9.66 -16.00
CA ASP A 94 -4.70 10.78 -15.13
C ASP A 94 -6.21 10.78 -14.86
N LEU A 95 -7.02 10.54 -15.90
CA LEU A 95 -8.47 10.43 -15.79
C LEU A 95 -8.88 9.20 -14.97
N PHE A 96 -8.21 8.06 -15.15
CA PHE A 96 -8.43 6.86 -14.33
C PHE A 96 -8.10 7.11 -12.84
N ILE A 97 -7.01 7.83 -12.56
CA ILE A 97 -6.64 8.23 -11.19
C ILE A 97 -7.72 9.12 -10.58
N ALA A 98 -8.19 10.14 -11.31
CA ALA A 98 -9.25 11.04 -10.86
C ALA A 98 -10.57 10.29 -10.59
N PHE A 99 -10.95 9.37 -11.48
CA PHE A 99 -12.09 8.47 -11.31
C PHE A 99 -11.97 7.64 -10.03
N THR A 100 -10.80 7.03 -9.80
CA THR A 100 -10.57 6.16 -8.65
C THR A 100 -10.58 6.95 -7.33
N ASN A 101 -10.05 8.17 -7.34
CA ASN A 101 -10.18 9.12 -6.23
C ASN A 101 -11.65 9.43 -5.92
N ASN A 102 -12.47 9.74 -6.93
CA ASN A 102 -13.89 10.03 -6.71
C ASN A 102 -14.63 8.81 -6.17
N LEU A 103 -14.35 7.60 -6.67
CA LEU A 103 -14.92 6.38 -6.08
C LEU A 103 -14.54 6.23 -4.61
N ALA A 104 -13.27 6.47 -4.28
CA ALA A 104 -12.80 6.37 -2.91
C ALA A 104 -13.46 7.41 -2.00
N PHE A 105 -13.59 8.65 -2.48
CA PHE A 105 -14.26 9.75 -1.77
C PHE A 105 -15.73 9.44 -1.48
N LEU A 106 -16.46 8.92 -2.47
CA LEU A 106 -17.88 8.60 -2.35
C LEU A 106 -18.16 7.43 -1.39
N GLN A 107 -17.15 6.64 -1.04
CA GLN A 107 -17.24 5.61 0.00
C GLN A 107 -16.73 6.09 1.35
N GLU A 108 -16.41 7.37 1.48
CA GLU A 108 -15.93 7.99 2.71
C GLU A 108 -14.64 7.34 3.25
N PHE A 109 -13.80 6.76 2.37
CA PHE A 109 -12.50 6.25 2.81
C PHE A 109 -11.67 7.37 3.41
N GLN A 110 -10.97 7.02 4.48
CA GLN A 110 -10.05 7.93 5.16
C GLN A 110 -8.62 7.59 4.75
N VAL A 111 -7.85 8.63 4.46
CA VAL A 111 -6.42 8.51 4.26
C VAL A 111 -5.76 8.76 5.60
N ASN A 112 -5.03 7.78 6.12
CA ASN A 112 -4.18 8.03 7.28
C ASN A 112 -2.83 8.57 6.79
N TYR A 113 -2.30 9.63 7.42
CA TYR A 113 -1.06 10.29 7.00
C TYR A 113 0.13 9.96 7.89
N ASP A 114 1.35 10.25 7.42
CA ASP A 114 2.61 10.14 8.20
C ASP A 114 2.84 11.33 9.16
N GLY A 115 1.76 11.91 9.67
CA GLY A 115 1.73 13.15 10.45
C GLY A 115 0.57 14.06 10.02
N TYR A 116 0.21 15.01 10.88
CA TYR A 116 -1.01 15.80 10.72
C TYR A 116 -0.75 17.13 9.99
N GLU A 117 -1.29 17.26 8.80
CA GLU A 117 -2.16 18.40 8.52
C GLU A 117 -3.49 17.80 8.07
N ASP A 118 -4.60 18.21 8.68
CA ASP A 118 -5.98 17.88 8.29
C ASP A 118 -6.38 18.39 6.88
N VAL A 119 -5.40 18.62 6.00
CA VAL A 119 -5.56 19.35 4.74
C VAL A 119 -5.43 18.44 3.53
N ILE A 120 -4.82 17.26 3.66
CA ILE A 120 -4.89 16.27 2.60
C ILE A 120 -6.02 15.32 2.99
N LYS A 121 -7.03 15.23 2.15
CA LYS A 121 -8.09 14.24 2.20
C LYS A 121 -8.31 13.76 0.77
N LEU A 122 -9.08 12.71 0.61
CA LEU A 122 -9.72 12.51 -0.69
C LEU A 122 -10.57 13.77 -0.95
N GLU A 123 -10.48 14.31 -2.15
CA GLU A 123 -11.25 15.49 -2.56
C GLU A 123 -12.19 15.06 -3.69
N TYR A 124 -13.45 15.49 -3.64
CA TYR A 124 -14.33 15.27 -4.77
C TYR A 124 -13.92 16.13 -5.95
N LEU A 125 -13.63 15.50 -7.09
CA LEU A 125 -13.32 16.19 -8.33
C LEU A 125 -14.60 16.36 -9.15
N GLU A 126 -14.96 17.61 -9.44
CA GLU A 126 -16.16 17.91 -10.22
C GLU A 126 -16.02 17.45 -11.67
N ASN A 127 -17.16 17.03 -12.24
CA ASN A 127 -17.32 16.70 -13.66
C ASN A 127 -16.37 15.59 -14.15
N ILE A 128 -16.01 14.62 -13.31
CA ILE A 128 -15.36 13.39 -13.78
C ILE A 128 -16.42 12.48 -14.42
N ASN A 129 -16.81 12.81 -15.65
CA ASN A 129 -17.83 12.09 -16.41
C ASN A 129 -17.17 10.98 -17.23
N ILE A 130 -17.36 9.73 -16.83
CA ILE A 130 -16.56 8.60 -17.33
C ILE A 130 -17.33 7.27 -17.21
N GLU A 131 -17.11 6.38 -18.17
CA GLU A 131 -17.44 4.96 -18.05
C GLU A 131 -16.15 4.13 -17.99
N VAL A 132 -16.06 3.21 -17.02
CA VAL A 132 -14.96 2.26 -16.88
C VAL A 132 -15.50 0.85 -17.03
N TYR A 133 -14.92 0.11 -17.97
CA TYR A 133 -15.31 -1.24 -18.35
C TYR A 133 -14.23 -2.23 -17.90
N TYR A 134 -14.62 -3.27 -17.18
CA TYR A 134 -13.70 -4.30 -16.73
C TYR A 134 -14.37 -5.67 -16.69
N GLU A 135 -13.56 -6.72 -16.75
CA GLU A 135 -13.98 -8.11 -16.70
C GLU A 135 -13.51 -8.76 -15.40
N ILE A 136 -14.40 -9.48 -14.72
CA ILE A 136 -14.05 -10.39 -13.63
C ILE A 136 -14.69 -11.75 -13.90
N ASN A 137 -13.89 -12.81 -13.96
CA ASN A 137 -14.33 -14.19 -14.21
C ASN A 137 -15.29 -14.28 -15.42
N SER A 138 -14.89 -13.69 -16.56
CA SER A 138 -15.67 -13.69 -17.82
C SER A 138 -16.98 -12.90 -17.79
N ILE A 139 -17.24 -12.15 -16.72
CA ILE A 139 -18.37 -11.24 -16.60
C ILE A 139 -17.87 -9.81 -16.76
N ILE A 140 -18.50 -9.05 -17.67
CA ILE A 140 -18.18 -7.65 -17.90
C ILE A 140 -19.03 -6.76 -16.99
N TYR A 141 -18.37 -5.83 -16.32
CA TYR A 141 -18.96 -4.80 -15.48
C TYR A 141 -18.65 -3.42 -16.06
N LYS A 142 -19.54 -2.47 -15.77
CA LYS A 142 -19.39 -1.06 -16.11
C LYS A 142 -19.67 -0.22 -14.87
N ILE A 143 -18.74 0.68 -14.53
CA ILE A 143 -19.01 1.76 -13.59
C ILE A 143 -19.10 3.06 -14.38
N LYS A 144 -20.20 3.78 -14.19
CA LYS A 144 -20.48 5.07 -14.81
C LYS A 144 -20.59 6.14 -13.73
N LEU A 145 -19.78 7.18 -13.83
CA LEU A 145 -19.92 8.41 -13.05
C LEU A 145 -20.30 9.53 -14.01
N ILE A 146 -21.37 10.26 -13.71
CA ILE A 146 -21.79 11.43 -14.49
C ILE A 146 -22.36 12.51 -13.58
N GLN A 147 -21.77 13.70 -13.66
CA GLN A 147 -22.28 14.88 -12.99
C GLN A 147 -23.40 15.50 -13.83
N LYS A 148 -24.62 15.50 -13.29
CA LYS A 148 -25.78 16.27 -13.78
C LYS A 148 -26.12 17.36 -12.74
N GLU A 149 -27.41 17.62 -12.48
CA GLU A 149 -27.84 18.38 -11.29
C GLU A 149 -27.33 17.74 -10.00
N GLN A 150 -27.29 16.40 -9.97
CA GLN A 150 -26.65 15.60 -8.93
C GLN A 150 -25.67 14.61 -9.57
N LEU A 151 -24.72 14.10 -8.78
CA LEU A 151 -23.86 13.02 -9.21
C LEU A 151 -24.67 11.74 -9.36
N VAL A 152 -24.58 11.12 -10.52
CA VAL A 152 -25.14 9.80 -10.79
C VAL A 152 -23.99 8.80 -10.87
N LYS A 153 -24.02 7.81 -9.99
CA LYS A 153 -23.15 6.62 -10.00
C LYS A 153 -24.00 5.41 -10.36
N GLU A 154 -23.64 4.73 -11.45
CA GLU A 154 -24.27 3.48 -11.85
C GLU A 154 -23.20 2.39 -11.91
N VAL A 155 -23.52 1.24 -11.32
CA VAL A 155 -22.72 0.03 -11.54
C VAL A 155 -23.61 -1.00 -12.21
N LEU A 156 -23.15 -1.48 -13.34
CA LEU A 156 -23.92 -2.32 -14.24
C LEU A 156 -23.14 -3.58 -14.56
N LYS A 157 -23.85 -4.68 -14.75
CA LYS A 157 -23.31 -5.96 -15.21
C LYS A 157 -23.87 -6.25 -16.59
N LEU A 158 -23.02 -6.74 -17.49
CA LEU A 158 -23.46 -7.19 -18.81
C LEU A 158 -24.10 -8.58 -18.68
N GLU A 159 -25.40 -8.66 -18.94
CA GLU A 159 -26.17 -9.91 -19.01
C GLU A 159 -27.01 -9.92 -20.28
N ASN A 160 -27.04 -11.05 -20.99
CA ASN A 160 -27.83 -11.22 -22.22
C ASN A 160 -27.68 -10.07 -23.23
N LYS A 161 -26.44 -9.59 -23.44
CA LYS A 161 -26.09 -8.46 -24.33
C LYS A 161 -26.73 -7.12 -23.93
N THR A 162 -27.04 -6.93 -22.65
CA THR A 162 -27.52 -5.66 -22.11
C THR A 162 -26.89 -5.38 -20.75
N PHE A 163 -26.57 -4.12 -20.47
CA PHE A 163 -26.15 -3.71 -19.14
C PHE A 163 -27.37 -3.56 -18.24
N ILE A 164 -27.42 -4.36 -17.17
CA ILE A 164 -28.45 -4.28 -16.15
C ILE A 164 -27.85 -3.70 -14.86
N PRO A 165 -28.64 -2.94 -14.06
CA PRO A 165 -28.17 -2.44 -12.77
C PRO A 165 -27.69 -3.59 -11.87
N PHE A 166 -26.47 -3.47 -11.38
CA PHE A 166 -25.84 -4.44 -10.49
C PHE A 166 -25.69 -3.79 -9.11
N LEU A 167 -26.74 -3.92 -8.30
CA LEU A 167 -26.79 -3.37 -6.95
C LEU A 167 -26.54 -4.48 -5.92
N LYS A 168 -25.29 -4.59 -5.49
CA LYS A 168 -24.95 -4.99 -4.11
C LYS A 168 -24.67 -3.70 -3.32
N ASN A 169 -24.70 -3.75 -1.99
CA ASN A 169 -24.37 -2.58 -1.16
C ASN A 169 -23.11 -1.88 -1.73
N ASP A 170 -23.11 -0.55 -1.83
CA ASP A 170 -22.05 0.25 -2.45
C ASP A 170 -20.64 -0.14 -1.95
N LYS A 171 -20.59 -0.52 -0.68
CA LYS A 171 -19.41 -1.07 -0.01
C LYS A 171 -19.05 -2.48 -0.49
N GLU A 172 -20.00 -3.42 -0.48
CA GLU A 172 -19.83 -4.78 -1.04
C GLU A 172 -19.40 -4.75 -2.52
N LEU A 173 -19.79 -3.73 -3.27
CA LEU A 173 -19.45 -3.58 -4.67
C LEU A 173 -17.96 -3.34 -4.88
N ILE A 174 -17.36 -2.44 -4.10
CA ILE A 174 -15.92 -2.18 -4.18
C ILE A 174 -15.14 -3.34 -3.55
N GLU A 175 -15.66 -3.91 -2.47
CA GLU A 175 -15.07 -5.06 -1.79
C GLU A 175 -14.98 -6.31 -2.67
N LEU A 176 -16.05 -6.62 -3.40
CA LEU A 176 -16.15 -7.89 -4.13
C LEU A 176 -15.83 -7.76 -5.62
N PHE A 177 -16.00 -6.57 -6.22
CA PHE A 177 -15.96 -6.40 -7.68
C PHE A 177 -15.06 -5.28 -8.17
N PHE A 178 -14.40 -4.53 -7.29
CA PHE A 178 -13.39 -3.56 -7.71
C PHE A 178 -11.97 -4.10 -7.45
N PHE A 179 -10.98 -3.41 -8.02
CA PHE A 179 -9.60 -3.86 -8.05
C PHE A 179 -8.69 -2.76 -7.50
N HIS A 180 -7.63 -3.16 -6.81
CA HIS A 180 -6.65 -2.21 -6.30
C HIS A 180 -5.59 -1.93 -7.37
N THR A 181 -5.27 -0.67 -7.61
CA THR A 181 -4.28 -0.22 -8.60
C THR A 181 -3.00 0.28 -7.93
N ASN A 182 -1.85 -0.19 -8.37
CA ASN A 182 -0.56 0.41 -8.04
C ASN A 182 -0.01 1.11 -9.28
N VAL A 183 0.23 2.42 -9.18
CA VAL A 183 0.83 3.21 -10.25
C VAL A 183 2.27 3.50 -9.89
N THR A 184 3.21 3.06 -10.71
CA THR A 184 4.63 3.37 -10.53
C THR A 184 5.07 4.40 -11.56
N ASN A 185 5.22 5.64 -11.12
CA ASN A 185 5.57 6.76 -11.98
C ASN A 185 7.01 7.25 -11.73
N TYR A 186 7.85 7.10 -12.75
CA TYR A 186 9.25 7.52 -12.71
C TYR A 186 9.50 8.96 -13.15
N SER A 187 8.48 9.66 -13.63
CA SER A 187 8.61 11.09 -13.89
C SER A 187 8.44 11.88 -12.61
N ILE A 188 9.52 12.53 -12.16
CA ILE A 188 9.49 13.45 -11.01
C ILE A 188 8.55 14.65 -11.25
N TRP A 189 8.30 15.00 -12.52
CA TRP A 189 7.44 16.11 -12.92
C TRP A 189 5.95 15.76 -12.91
N ALA A 190 5.60 14.48 -13.10
CA ALA A 190 4.20 14.07 -13.09
C ALA A 190 3.62 14.07 -11.67
N TYR A 191 2.29 14.18 -11.58
CA TYR A 191 1.54 14.15 -10.31
C TYR A 191 1.96 15.23 -9.30
N ASN A 192 2.38 16.39 -9.79
CA ASN A 192 2.63 17.57 -8.97
C ASN A 192 1.29 18.14 -8.48
N HIS A 193 1.07 18.20 -7.17
CA HIS A 193 -0.17 18.70 -6.58
C HIS A 193 -0.46 20.17 -6.90
N HIS A 194 0.58 20.98 -7.14
CA HIS A 194 0.40 22.37 -7.59
C HIS A 194 -0.22 22.46 -8.99
N GLU A 195 -0.08 21.42 -9.81
CA GLU A 195 -0.62 21.36 -11.18
C GLU A 195 -1.92 20.55 -11.23
N MET A 196 -2.00 19.43 -10.49
CA MET A 196 -3.12 18.49 -10.57
C MET A 196 -4.24 18.72 -9.55
N GLU A 197 -4.03 19.53 -8.51
CA GLU A 197 -4.84 19.67 -7.27
C GLU A 197 -4.35 18.78 -6.13
N ASN A 198 -4.78 19.11 -4.90
CA ASN A 198 -4.28 18.53 -3.66
C ASN A 198 -4.67 17.07 -3.47
N PHE A 199 -5.79 16.62 -4.07
CA PHE A 199 -6.24 15.23 -4.04
C PHE A 199 -5.10 14.23 -4.36
N ILE A 200 -4.19 14.58 -5.28
CA ILE A 200 -3.13 13.67 -5.73
C ILE A 200 -2.17 13.29 -4.60
N ASN A 201 -1.95 14.20 -3.64
CA ASN A 201 -1.10 13.94 -2.48
C ASN A 201 -1.65 12.79 -1.64
N SER A 202 -2.97 12.67 -1.51
CA SER A 202 -3.62 11.61 -0.72
C SER A 202 -3.26 10.21 -1.22
N LEU A 203 -3.10 10.06 -2.54
CA LEU A 203 -2.90 8.77 -3.20
C LEU A 203 -1.45 8.24 -3.11
N PHE A 204 -0.50 9.05 -2.62
CA PHE A 204 0.87 8.58 -2.32
C PHE A 204 1.00 7.92 -0.94
N HIS A 205 -0.02 8.02 -0.07
CA HIS A 205 0.00 7.50 1.29
C HIS A 205 -0.77 6.17 1.40
N LYS A 206 -0.22 5.22 2.17
CA LYS A 206 -0.66 3.81 2.27
C LYS A 206 -1.20 3.42 3.64
N ASN A 207 -1.40 4.41 4.51
CA ASN A 207 -1.60 4.13 5.94
C ASN A 207 -3.07 3.87 6.28
N ASP A 208 -3.92 3.94 5.28
CA ASP A 208 -5.30 3.51 5.28
C ASP A 208 -5.46 1.99 5.37
N ALA A 209 -4.37 1.21 5.35
CA ALA A 209 -4.40 -0.25 5.24
C ALA A 209 -4.88 -0.75 3.87
N TYR A 210 -4.48 -0.07 2.80
CA TYR A 210 -4.84 -0.42 1.42
C TYR A 210 -6.35 -0.44 1.19
N GLN A 211 -7.08 0.49 1.80
CA GLN A 211 -8.53 0.61 1.65
C GLN A 211 -8.88 1.42 0.40
N ILE A 212 -8.10 2.44 0.10
CA ILE A 212 -8.17 3.22 -1.13
C ILE A 212 -7.73 2.32 -2.29
N PRO A 213 -8.54 2.17 -3.35
CA PRO A 213 -8.26 1.26 -4.47
C PRO A 213 -7.11 1.73 -5.39
N ILE A 214 -6.28 2.67 -4.94
CA ILE A 214 -5.12 3.13 -5.70
C ILE A 214 -4.01 3.61 -4.78
N VAL A 215 -2.77 3.32 -5.17
CA VAL A 215 -1.56 3.88 -4.57
C VAL A 215 -0.58 4.31 -5.64
N LEU A 216 0.04 5.46 -5.43
CA LEU A 216 1.08 6.02 -6.31
C LEU A 216 2.46 5.82 -5.69
N ASN A 217 3.44 5.47 -6.54
CA ASN A 217 4.86 5.35 -6.21
C ASN A 217 5.70 6.16 -7.21
N PRO A 218 6.88 6.69 -6.83
CA PRO A 218 7.54 6.56 -5.51
C PRO A 218 6.81 7.35 -4.41
N TYR A 219 7.10 7.03 -3.15
CA TYR A 219 6.47 7.72 -2.03
C TYR A 219 6.78 9.22 -2.06
N ARG A 220 5.75 10.04 -1.93
CA ARG A 220 5.87 11.48 -1.76
C ARG A 220 5.43 11.84 -0.35
N GLN A 221 6.31 12.52 0.36
CA GLN A 221 5.95 13.19 1.60
C GLN A 221 4.99 14.34 1.29
N GLN A 222 4.37 14.86 2.35
CA GLN A 222 3.55 16.06 2.28
C GLN A 222 4.24 17.19 1.53
N GLY A 223 3.47 17.91 0.70
CA GLY A 223 3.99 18.92 -0.23
C GLY A 223 4.62 18.33 -1.50
N GLY A 224 4.46 17.03 -1.75
CA GLY A 224 4.98 16.37 -2.95
C GLY A 224 6.49 16.08 -2.90
N VAL A 225 7.11 16.16 -1.73
CA VAL A 225 8.57 16.00 -1.57
C VAL A 225 8.97 14.54 -1.70
N ILE A 226 9.85 14.24 -2.66
CA ILE A 226 10.49 12.93 -2.79
C ILE A 226 11.80 12.97 -2.02
N ASN A 227 11.97 12.06 -1.06
CA ASN A 227 13.23 11.86 -0.35
C ASN A 227 13.92 10.60 -0.89
N PRO A 228 14.99 10.72 -1.71
CA PRO A 228 15.67 9.56 -2.30
C PRO A 228 16.24 8.59 -1.27
N GLN A 229 16.71 9.08 -0.12
CA GLN A 229 17.25 8.24 0.94
C GLN A 229 16.14 7.39 1.59
N SER A 230 14.95 7.98 1.76
CA SER A 230 13.79 7.23 2.26
C SER A 230 13.34 6.17 1.27
N GLU A 231 13.29 6.49 -0.04
CA GLU A 231 12.93 5.50 -1.07
C GLU A 231 13.99 4.39 -1.20
N LYS A 232 15.30 4.71 -1.06
CA LYS A 232 16.37 3.69 -0.99
C LYS A 232 16.12 2.72 0.17
N GLY A 233 15.83 3.25 1.36
CA GLY A 233 15.53 2.44 2.54
C GLY A 233 14.30 1.54 2.34
N LEU A 234 13.23 2.09 1.75
CA LEU A 234 12.04 1.30 1.43
C LEU A 234 12.36 0.20 0.40
N ALA A 235 13.15 0.50 -0.64
CA ALA A 235 13.56 -0.50 -1.62
C ALA A 235 14.41 -1.62 -0.97
N GLN A 236 15.29 -1.27 -0.03
CA GLN A 236 16.08 -2.22 0.76
C GLN A 236 15.19 -3.14 1.61
N ASP A 237 14.26 -2.57 2.37
CA ASP A 237 13.33 -3.35 3.22
C ASP A 237 12.51 -4.34 2.36
N ARG A 238 12.02 -3.89 1.20
CA ARG A 238 11.24 -4.72 0.27
C ARG A 238 12.07 -5.82 -0.36
N LEU A 239 13.30 -5.49 -0.77
CA LEU A 239 14.23 -6.46 -1.35
C LEU A 239 14.60 -7.53 -0.32
N LEU A 240 14.94 -7.13 0.91
CA LEU A 240 15.25 -8.06 1.99
C LEU A 240 14.11 -9.04 2.24
N PHE A 241 12.87 -8.55 2.32
CA PHE A 241 11.71 -9.40 2.49
C PHE A 241 11.56 -10.44 1.38
N ASN A 242 11.76 -10.04 0.11
CA ASN A 242 11.63 -10.95 -1.03
C ASN A 242 12.80 -11.95 -1.11
N ILE A 243 14.00 -11.57 -0.71
CA ILE A 243 15.17 -12.46 -0.67
C ILE A 243 15.04 -13.51 0.43
N LEU A 244 14.38 -13.19 1.55
CA LEU A 244 14.15 -14.13 2.64
C LEU A 244 12.96 -15.08 2.40
N GLN A 245 12.36 -15.08 1.21
CA GLN A 245 11.33 -16.03 0.82
C GLN A 245 11.93 -17.42 0.53
N PRO A 246 11.16 -18.51 0.73
CA PRO A 246 11.66 -19.87 0.53
C PRO A 246 11.72 -20.20 -0.97
N ASN A 247 12.76 -19.72 -1.64
CA ASN A 247 12.98 -19.93 -3.07
C ASN A 247 14.47 -20.09 -3.36
N GLU A 248 14.84 -21.13 -4.11
CA GLU A 248 16.23 -21.44 -4.49
C GLU A 248 16.93 -20.28 -5.21
N ASN A 249 16.17 -19.40 -5.87
CA ASN A 249 16.66 -18.23 -6.57
C ASN A 249 16.45 -16.91 -5.82
N ALA A 250 16.01 -16.94 -4.55
CA ALA A 250 15.64 -15.71 -3.83
C ALA A 250 16.81 -14.71 -3.71
N LEU A 251 18.05 -15.21 -3.62
CA LEU A 251 19.26 -14.38 -3.56
C LEU A 251 19.62 -13.70 -4.88
N ARG A 252 19.07 -14.19 -6.00
CA ARG A 252 19.33 -13.66 -7.33
C ARG A 252 18.44 -12.45 -7.58
N ILE A 253 19.03 -11.27 -7.52
CA ILE A 253 18.34 -9.99 -7.68
C ILE A 253 18.16 -9.68 -9.17
N THR A 254 19.20 -9.91 -9.96
CA THR A 254 19.19 -9.77 -11.42
C THR A 254 19.97 -10.92 -12.05
N GLU A 255 20.07 -10.95 -13.39
CA GLU A 255 20.85 -12.00 -14.05
C GLU A 255 22.31 -12.08 -13.55
N ASN A 256 22.88 -10.92 -13.18
CA ASN A 256 24.29 -10.75 -12.83
C ASN A 256 24.52 -10.32 -11.36
N LEU A 257 23.45 -10.12 -10.59
CA LEU A 257 23.54 -9.64 -9.20
C LEU A 257 22.93 -10.66 -8.24
N ASN A 258 23.76 -11.13 -7.30
CA ASN A 258 23.34 -11.97 -6.18
C ASN A 258 23.61 -11.26 -4.86
N LEU A 259 22.77 -11.48 -3.86
CA LEU A 259 23.06 -11.07 -2.49
C LEU A 259 24.14 -11.99 -1.90
N LEU A 260 25.17 -11.39 -1.31
CA LEU A 260 26.24 -12.10 -0.59
C LEU A 260 26.01 -12.06 0.91
N LYS A 261 25.71 -10.88 1.46
CA LYS A 261 25.61 -10.65 2.91
C LYS A 261 24.59 -9.58 3.24
N ILE A 262 24.04 -9.67 4.45
CA ILE A 262 23.21 -8.62 5.06
C ILE A 262 24.04 -7.96 6.16
N GLU A 263 24.42 -6.71 5.96
CA GLU A 263 25.13 -5.92 6.96
C GLU A 263 24.14 -5.21 7.88
N LEU A 264 24.40 -5.29 9.18
CA LEU A 264 23.58 -4.72 10.24
C LEU A 264 24.38 -3.70 11.02
N LYS A 265 23.79 -2.53 11.22
CA LYS A 265 24.35 -1.51 12.10
C LYS A 265 23.29 -1.05 13.08
N LEU A 266 23.52 -1.26 14.37
CA LEU A 266 22.62 -0.75 15.40
C LEU A 266 22.54 0.78 15.29
N LYS A 267 21.31 1.29 15.14
CA LYS A 267 21.09 2.73 15.01
C LYS A 267 21.32 3.39 16.37
N ASN A 268 22.14 4.43 16.37
CA ASN A 268 22.22 5.35 17.48
C ASN A 268 21.11 6.42 17.29
N VAL A 269 19.89 6.11 17.73
CA VAL A 269 18.74 7.01 17.57
C VAL A 269 18.41 7.68 18.89
N ASP A 270 18.46 9.00 18.89
CA ASP A 270 17.77 9.80 19.88
C ASP A 270 16.33 10.03 19.43
N PHE A 271 15.38 9.37 20.09
CA PHE A 271 13.96 9.51 19.77
C PHE A 271 13.36 10.83 20.29
N THR A 272 14.07 11.57 21.15
CA THR A 272 13.48 12.73 21.86
C THR A 272 12.98 13.84 20.93
N GLU A 273 13.66 14.04 19.80
CA GLU A 273 13.33 15.05 18.79
C GLU A 273 12.35 14.53 17.72
N TYR A 274 11.91 13.28 17.80
CA TYR A 274 10.91 12.77 16.87
C TYR A 274 9.56 13.39 17.17
N SER A 275 9.03 14.14 16.22
CA SER A 275 7.65 14.63 16.26
C SER A 275 6.69 13.49 15.93
N MET A 276 5.64 13.33 16.74
CA MET A 276 4.66 12.24 16.58
C MET A 276 3.27 12.75 16.19
N TYR A 277 2.93 13.96 16.62
CA TYR A 277 1.62 14.56 16.40
C TYR A 277 1.79 16.02 15.97
N ARG A 278 0.87 16.52 15.13
CA ARG A 278 0.84 17.91 14.64
C ARG A 278 -0.57 18.46 14.82
N GLU A 279 -0.85 19.11 15.95
CA GLU A 279 -2.20 19.65 16.20
C GLU A 279 -2.47 20.87 15.32
N LYS A 280 -3.64 20.96 14.68
CA LYS A 280 -4.12 22.20 14.07
C LYS A 280 -5.15 22.89 14.97
N LYS A 281 -4.70 23.73 15.91
CA LYS A 281 -5.62 24.64 16.63
C LYS A 281 -5.85 25.90 15.79
N GLY A 282 -7.02 25.99 15.15
CA GLY A 282 -7.39 27.10 14.26
C GLY A 282 -6.57 27.14 12.97
N LYS A 283 -5.46 27.88 12.96
CA LYS A 283 -4.54 28.06 11.81
C LYS A 283 -3.08 27.68 12.09
N SER A 284 -2.73 27.32 13.32
CA SER A 284 -1.35 27.01 13.72
C SER A 284 -1.15 25.51 13.90
N VAL A 285 -0.03 25.01 13.40
CA VAL A 285 0.37 23.61 13.53
C VAL A 285 1.34 23.47 14.73
N TYR A 286 0.99 22.67 15.73
CA TYR A 286 1.83 22.40 16.90
C TYR A 286 2.36 20.98 16.88
N GLN A 287 3.67 20.82 16.82
CA GLN A 287 4.31 19.51 16.92
C GLN A 287 4.43 19.07 18.37
N ILE A 288 3.90 17.89 18.70
CA ILE A 288 4.19 17.23 19.98
C ILE A 288 5.40 16.34 19.76
N LYS A 289 6.48 16.67 20.48
CA LYS A 289 7.68 15.85 20.52
C LYS A 289 7.41 14.55 21.28
N TYR A 290 8.04 13.47 20.85
CA TYR A 290 8.00 12.18 21.54
C TYR A 290 8.29 12.31 23.03
N LYS A 291 9.33 13.08 23.37
CA LYS A 291 9.73 13.32 24.75
C LYS A 291 8.59 13.84 25.63
N GLU A 292 7.72 14.70 25.10
CA GLU A 292 6.64 15.32 25.86
C GLU A 292 5.54 14.29 26.19
N PHE A 293 5.15 13.48 25.21
CA PHE A 293 4.19 12.39 25.42
C PHE A 293 4.77 11.33 26.35
N ARG A 294 6.04 10.98 26.12
CA ARG A 294 6.76 9.98 26.91
C ARG A 294 6.79 10.34 28.39
N GLN A 295 7.04 11.62 28.71
CA GLN A 295 7.01 12.12 30.08
C GLN A 295 5.62 12.05 30.72
N ALA A 296 4.56 12.30 29.96
CA ALA A 296 3.19 12.23 30.47
C ALA A 296 2.77 10.79 30.81
N ILE A 297 3.01 9.83 29.89
CA ILE A 297 2.69 8.42 30.15
C ILE A 297 3.57 7.81 31.26
N ASP A 298 4.81 8.28 31.44
CA ASP A 298 5.68 7.84 32.54
C ASP A 298 5.12 8.28 33.90
N LYS A 299 4.59 9.50 34.02
CA LYS A 299 3.98 10.01 35.26
C LYS A 299 2.78 9.17 35.69
N GLU A 300 2.02 8.64 34.74
CA GLU A 300 0.89 7.75 34.98
C GLU A 300 1.27 6.26 35.07
N ASN A 301 2.57 5.92 35.08
CA ASN A 301 3.06 4.53 35.07
C ASN A 301 2.57 3.69 33.86
N GLN A 302 2.14 4.34 32.78
CA GLN A 302 1.59 3.67 31.59
C GLN A 302 2.69 2.98 30.79
N THR A 303 3.90 3.56 30.70
CA THR A 303 5.06 2.94 30.03
C THR A 303 5.31 1.51 30.50
N LYS A 304 5.42 1.31 31.82
CA LYS A 304 5.75 -0.01 32.38
C LYS A 304 4.64 -1.01 32.06
N SER A 305 3.39 -0.56 32.09
CA SER A 305 2.22 -1.37 31.75
C SER A 305 2.19 -1.77 30.27
N ILE A 306 2.53 -0.84 29.37
CA ILE A 306 2.67 -1.10 27.93
C ILE A 306 3.75 -2.14 27.68
N LEU A 307 4.97 -1.93 28.18
CA LEU A 307 6.08 -2.87 27.97
C LEU A 307 5.76 -4.24 28.58
N LYS A 308 5.29 -4.29 29.84
CA LYS A 308 4.94 -5.56 30.47
C LYS A 308 3.90 -6.34 29.66
N THR A 309 2.85 -5.66 29.17
CA THR A 309 1.81 -6.33 28.39
C THR A 309 2.33 -6.81 27.03
N LEU A 310 3.10 -5.99 26.33
CA LEU A 310 3.71 -6.38 25.05
C LEU A 310 4.65 -7.59 25.21
N TYR A 311 5.51 -7.60 26.21
CA TYR A 311 6.41 -8.72 26.48
C TYR A 311 5.64 -9.98 26.88
N THR A 312 4.68 -9.87 27.80
CA THR A 312 3.87 -11.00 28.26
C THR A 312 3.06 -11.63 27.12
N TYR A 313 2.52 -10.84 26.20
CA TYR A 313 1.81 -11.37 25.02
C TYR A 313 2.72 -12.24 24.12
N TYR A 314 4.03 -12.00 24.16
CA TYR A 314 5.03 -12.76 23.42
C TYR A 314 5.71 -13.86 24.26
N ASP A 315 5.13 -14.23 25.41
CA ASP A 315 5.71 -15.19 26.37
C ASP A 315 7.09 -14.77 26.91
N LEU A 316 7.30 -13.47 27.09
CA LEU A 316 8.54 -12.90 27.64
C LEU A 316 8.26 -12.21 28.99
N ASP A 317 9.20 -12.31 29.94
CA ASP A 317 9.16 -11.51 31.17
C ASP A 317 9.94 -10.20 30.98
N TYR A 318 9.23 -9.07 31.00
CA TYR A 318 9.82 -7.74 30.90
C TYR A 318 10.94 -7.48 31.93
N ASN A 319 10.89 -8.12 33.11
CA ASN A 319 11.91 -7.93 34.14
C ASN A 319 13.31 -8.33 33.66
N ASP A 320 13.41 -9.35 32.80
CA ASP A 320 14.68 -9.83 32.23
C ASP A 320 15.28 -8.81 31.23
N TYR A 321 14.42 -7.96 30.66
CA TYR A 321 14.77 -7.03 29.58
C TYR A 321 14.73 -5.56 30.01
N GLN A 322 14.64 -5.26 31.31
CA GLN A 322 14.69 -3.88 31.84
C GLN A 322 16.13 -3.33 31.93
N ASN A 323 17.14 -4.09 31.50
CA ASN A 323 18.56 -3.70 31.58
C ASN A 323 19.02 -2.77 30.44
N ASN A 324 20.26 -2.26 30.54
CA ASN A 324 20.81 -1.30 29.58
C ASN A 324 20.98 -1.87 28.16
N THR A 325 21.19 -3.17 28.02
CA THR A 325 21.35 -3.84 26.72
C THR A 325 20.11 -3.65 25.86
N TRP A 326 18.92 -3.83 26.44
CA TRP A 326 17.64 -3.76 25.73
C TRP A 326 16.99 -2.37 25.73
N LYS A 327 17.64 -1.37 26.33
CA LYS A 327 17.10 -0.01 26.48
C LYS A 327 16.66 0.60 25.15
N THR A 328 17.45 0.45 24.09
CA THR A 328 17.13 0.99 22.76
C THR A 328 15.87 0.36 22.17
N ILE A 329 15.68 -0.95 22.37
CA ILE A 329 14.48 -1.66 21.91
C ILE A 329 13.26 -1.23 22.72
N ASN A 330 13.38 -1.19 24.05
CA ASN A 330 12.29 -0.74 24.92
C ASN A 330 11.84 0.69 24.57
N GLU A 331 12.79 1.57 24.30
CA GLU A 331 12.49 2.93 23.89
C GLU A 331 11.82 2.98 22.50
N TYR A 332 12.31 2.18 21.55
CA TYR A 332 11.69 2.06 20.24
C TYR A 332 10.26 1.54 20.32
N LEU A 333 10.00 0.51 21.15
CA LEU A 333 8.66 -0.05 21.35
C LEU A 333 7.70 1.02 21.87
N ILE A 334 8.10 1.83 22.83
CA ILE A 334 7.26 2.92 23.36
C ILE A 334 7.05 4.02 22.32
N TYR A 335 8.13 4.52 21.70
CA TYR A 335 8.03 5.50 20.61
C TYR A 335 7.06 5.03 19.52
N LYS A 336 7.19 3.77 19.08
CA LYS A 336 6.38 3.22 18.01
C LYS A 336 4.93 2.99 18.46
N THR A 337 4.71 2.59 19.71
CA THR A 337 3.37 2.46 20.31
C THR A 337 2.65 3.80 20.32
N ILE A 338 3.30 4.86 20.82
CA ILE A 338 2.69 6.20 20.84
C ILE A 338 2.46 6.67 19.40
N LYS A 339 3.46 6.55 18.52
CA LYS A 339 3.34 6.98 17.12
C LYS A 339 2.20 6.28 16.37
N ILE A 340 1.97 4.99 16.61
CA ILE A 340 0.84 4.26 16.02
C ILE A 340 -0.46 4.76 16.64
N SER A 341 -0.51 4.84 17.96
CA SER A 341 -1.73 5.23 18.68
C SER A 341 -2.19 6.63 18.27
N THR A 342 -1.26 7.57 18.07
CA THR A 342 -1.55 8.92 17.59
C THR A 342 -1.81 8.99 16.09
N ARG A 343 -1.73 7.92 15.31
CA ARG A 343 -1.82 7.96 13.83
C ARG A 343 -3.04 7.27 13.26
N TYR A 344 -3.48 6.18 13.89
CA TYR A 344 -4.56 5.36 13.38
C TYR A 344 -5.81 5.53 14.24
N ASP A 345 -6.92 5.90 13.61
CA ASP A 345 -8.19 6.21 14.28
C ASP A 345 -8.67 5.09 15.21
N GLU A 346 -8.41 3.82 14.84
CA GLU A 346 -8.72 2.64 15.64
C GLU A 346 -8.05 2.64 17.03
N PHE A 347 -6.93 3.35 17.19
CA PHE A 347 -6.23 3.51 18.47
C PHE A 347 -6.37 4.91 19.07
N GLN A 348 -6.71 5.94 18.28
CA GLN A 348 -6.90 7.30 18.80
C GLN A 348 -8.03 7.39 19.84
N LYS A 349 -9.04 6.51 19.76
CA LYS A 349 -10.11 6.40 20.77
C LYS A 349 -9.60 6.14 22.20
N TYR A 350 -8.37 5.66 22.35
CA TYR A 350 -7.74 5.36 23.64
C TYR A 350 -6.86 6.49 24.18
N LEU A 351 -6.70 7.58 23.43
CA LEU A 351 -5.74 8.63 23.71
C LEU A 351 -6.39 9.96 24.02
N ASP A 352 -5.92 10.59 25.10
CA ASP A 352 -6.09 12.01 25.31
C ASP A 352 -4.89 12.75 24.72
N ILE A 353 -5.09 13.41 23.58
CA ILE A 353 -4.05 14.18 22.90
C ILE A 353 -3.68 15.44 23.70
N GLU A 354 -4.63 16.05 24.42
CA GLU A 354 -4.39 17.28 25.17
C GLU A 354 -3.52 17.00 26.40
N SER A 355 -3.87 15.95 27.17
CA SER A 355 -3.07 15.53 28.32
C SER A 355 -1.92 14.59 27.97
N ARG A 356 -1.83 14.15 26.70
CA ARG A 356 -0.74 13.36 26.11
C ARG A 356 -0.53 12.02 26.80
N GLN A 357 -1.63 11.36 27.10
CA GLN A 357 -1.63 10.08 27.79
C GLN A 357 -2.78 9.20 27.30
N PHE A 358 -2.76 7.92 27.67
CA PHE A 358 -3.90 7.05 27.41
C PHE A 358 -5.00 7.30 28.45
N TYR A 359 -6.27 7.22 28.04
CA TYR A 359 -7.39 7.32 28.98
C TYR A 359 -7.34 6.18 29.99
N LYS A 360 -7.46 6.50 31.29
CA LYS A 360 -7.37 5.49 32.36
C LYS A 360 -8.42 4.39 32.22
N ASP A 361 -9.65 4.77 31.87
CA ASP A 361 -10.80 3.86 31.84
C ASP A 361 -10.74 2.86 30.66
N THR A 362 -10.08 3.21 29.56
CA THR A 362 -9.97 2.37 28.36
C THR A 362 -8.55 1.85 28.13
N PHE A 363 -7.61 2.11 29.03
CA PHE A 363 -6.20 1.72 28.87
C PHE A 363 -6.01 0.19 28.82
N THR A 364 -6.76 -0.59 29.59
CA THR A 364 -6.67 -2.05 29.56
C THR A 364 -7.20 -2.63 28.23
N GLU A 365 -8.26 -2.03 27.68
CA GLU A 365 -8.80 -2.37 26.36
C GLU A 365 -7.76 -2.05 25.28
N PHE A 366 -7.15 -0.84 25.33
CA PHE A 366 -6.04 -0.46 24.46
C PHE A 366 -4.91 -1.50 24.47
N LEU A 367 -4.43 -1.89 25.64
CA LEU A 367 -3.33 -2.83 25.76
C LEU A 367 -3.66 -4.19 25.11
N THR A 368 -4.91 -4.62 25.23
CA THR A 368 -5.41 -5.87 24.63
C THR A 368 -5.50 -5.74 23.10
N ASP A 369 -6.16 -4.70 22.61
CA ASP A 369 -6.33 -4.45 21.18
C ASP A 369 -4.99 -4.26 20.46
N PHE A 370 -4.10 -3.46 21.07
CA PHE A 370 -2.80 -3.14 20.48
C PHE A 370 -1.86 -4.34 20.45
N SER A 371 -1.81 -5.13 21.54
CA SER A 371 -0.96 -6.32 21.60
C SER A 371 -1.45 -7.46 20.69
N THR A 372 -2.77 -7.58 20.50
CA THR A 372 -3.38 -8.61 19.66
C THR A 372 -3.44 -8.23 18.17
N ASP A 373 -3.16 -6.96 17.80
CA ASP A 373 -3.18 -6.55 16.40
C ASP A 373 -2.06 -7.22 15.58
N LYS A 374 -2.48 -7.97 14.56
CA LYS A 374 -1.62 -8.68 13.62
C LYS A 374 -1.51 -7.99 12.26
N SER A 375 -1.94 -6.73 12.14
CA SER A 375 -1.91 -6.01 10.86
C SER A 375 -0.51 -5.48 10.52
N HIS A 376 -0.31 -4.96 9.32
CA HIS A 376 0.96 -4.31 8.94
C HIS A 376 1.28 -3.06 9.82
N ILE A 377 0.30 -2.51 10.55
CA ILE A 377 0.43 -1.33 11.40
C ILE A 377 1.43 -1.56 12.54
N THR A 378 1.26 -2.69 13.24
CA THR A 378 2.08 -3.09 14.39
C THR A 378 3.26 -3.98 14.00
N GLN A 379 3.49 -4.25 12.71
CA GLN A 379 4.55 -5.14 12.22
C GLN A 379 5.93 -4.81 12.81
N LYS A 380 6.29 -3.53 12.92
CA LYS A 380 7.57 -3.09 13.50
C LYS A 380 7.70 -3.37 15.00
N ILE A 381 6.58 -3.40 15.74
CA ILE A 381 6.54 -3.85 17.14
C ILE A 381 6.82 -5.36 17.20
N ARG A 382 6.13 -6.13 16.34
CA ARG A 382 6.30 -7.59 16.26
C ARG A 382 7.73 -7.98 15.89
N GLN A 383 8.36 -7.28 14.95
CA GLN A 383 9.78 -7.47 14.59
C GLN A 383 10.70 -7.33 15.81
N CYS A 384 10.49 -6.30 16.64
CA CYS A 384 11.29 -6.11 17.85
C CYS A 384 11.06 -7.22 18.89
N LEU A 385 9.81 -7.61 19.14
CA LEU A 385 9.48 -8.63 20.13
C LEU A 385 9.91 -10.03 19.67
N ASN A 386 9.76 -10.35 18.38
CA ASN A 386 10.26 -11.59 17.81
C ASN A 386 11.79 -11.64 17.78
N PHE A 387 12.46 -10.51 17.51
CA PHE A 387 13.90 -10.42 17.66
C PHE A 387 14.29 -10.82 19.08
N ILE A 388 13.71 -10.19 20.11
CA ILE A 388 13.99 -10.56 21.52
C ILE A 388 13.68 -12.04 21.78
N LYS A 389 12.57 -12.56 21.28
CA LYS A 389 12.15 -13.95 21.55
C LYS A 389 13.04 -15.00 20.87
N PHE A 390 13.57 -14.69 19.70
CA PHE A 390 14.23 -15.68 18.83
C PHE A 390 15.69 -15.34 18.52
N HIS A 391 16.29 -14.32 19.15
CA HIS A 391 17.65 -13.88 18.87
C HIS A 391 18.67 -15.03 18.97
N GLU A 392 18.58 -15.88 20.01
CA GLU A 392 19.47 -17.03 20.19
C GLU A 392 19.29 -18.09 19.10
N LYS A 393 18.03 -18.39 18.73
CA LYS A 393 17.72 -19.39 17.68
C LYS A 393 18.13 -18.92 16.29
N LEU A 394 18.05 -17.62 16.04
CA LEU A 394 18.42 -16.98 14.79
C LEU A 394 19.91 -16.59 14.74
N ASN A 395 20.68 -16.91 15.80
CA ASN A 395 22.08 -16.53 15.96
C ASN A 395 22.36 -15.05 15.62
N ILE A 396 21.50 -14.17 16.13
CA ILE A 396 21.55 -12.72 15.92
C ILE A 396 21.44 -12.04 17.29
N ASP A 397 22.13 -10.94 17.49
CA ASP A 397 22.04 -10.12 18.69
C ASP A 397 22.29 -8.64 18.37
N LEU A 398 22.33 -7.78 19.38
CA LEU A 398 22.55 -6.34 19.21
C LEU A 398 23.97 -5.96 18.74
N SER A 399 24.93 -6.88 18.84
CA SER A 399 26.31 -6.71 18.41
C SER A 399 26.58 -7.26 17.00
N THR A 400 25.64 -8.03 16.46
CA THR A 400 25.75 -8.67 15.14
C THR A 400 25.89 -7.62 14.04
N GLN A 401 26.92 -7.78 13.21
CA GLN A 401 27.26 -6.85 12.13
C GLN A 401 26.97 -7.43 10.75
N GLU A 402 26.94 -8.75 10.62
CA GLU A 402 26.74 -9.44 9.35
C GLU A 402 25.87 -10.67 9.56
N LEU A 403 24.99 -10.94 8.60
CA LEU A 403 24.25 -12.20 8.48
C LEU A 403 24.52 -12.83 7.11
N ASP A 404 24.70 -14.16 7.12
CA ASP A 404 24.61 -14.96 5.92
C ASP A 404 23.13 -15.15 5.54
N PRO A 405 22.70 -14.68 4.35
CA PRO A 405 21.29 -14.66 4.00
C PRO A 405 20.71 -16.06 3.79
N ILE A 406 21.52 -17.06 3.40
CA ILE A 406 21.08 -18.45 3.23
C ILE A 406 20.74 -19.05 4.59
N THR A 407 21.68 -18.96 5.53
CA THR A 407 21.54 -19.49 6.88
C THR A 407 20.38 -18.81 7.59
N TYR A 408 20.32 -17.48 7.53
CA TYR A 408 19.25 -16.72 8.18
C TYR A 408 17.86 -17.01 7.58
N SER A 409 17.75 -17.13 6.24
CA SER A 409 16.51 -17.55 5.59
C SER A 409 16.07 -18.94 6.06
N LYS A 410 16.99 -19.91 6.10
CA LYS A 410 16.72 -21.27 6.56
C LYS A 410 16.20 -21.29 8.01
N ASP A 411 16.88 -20.58 8.91
CA ASP A 411 16.53 -20.56 10.34
C ASP A 411 15.16 -19.88 10.56
N ILE A 412 14.87 -18.80 9.83
CA ILE A 412 13.54 -18.16 9.83
C ILE A 412 12.47 -19.15 9.37
N HIS A 413 12.72 -19.92 8.30
CA HIS A 413 11.73 -20.86 7.79
C HIS A 413 11.50 -22.05 8.73
N GLU A 414 12.52 -22.51 9.43
CA GLU A 414 12.39 -23.52 10.47
C GLU A 414 11.48 -23.02 11.61
N LEU A 415 11.68 -21.77 12.05
CA LEU A 415 10.81 -21.15 13.06
C LEU A 415 9.35 -20.98 12.62
N ILE A 416 9.11 -20.64 11.34
CA ILE A 416 7.75 -20.45 10.81
C ILE A 416 7.01 -21.78 10.73
N LYS A 417 7.68 -22.87 10.33
CA LYS A 417 7.06 -24.22 10.28
C LYS A 417 6.53 -24.66 11.64
N ASP A 418 7.22 -24.27 12.71
CA ASP A 418 6.83 -24.62 14.08
C ASP A 418 5.73 -23.69 14.66
N LYS A 419 5.33 -22.63 13.94
CA LYS A 419 4.49 -21.54 14.47
C LYS A 419 3.51 -21.00 13.41
N ASP A 420 2.25 -21.44 13.50
CA ASP A 420 1.14 -21.08 12.58
C ASP A 420 0.78 -19.58 12.45
N ASN A 421 1.44 -18.68 13.18
CA ASN A 421 1.04 -17.27 13.30
C ASN A 421 2.17 -16.26 13.07
N ILE A 422 3.34 -16.67 12.60
CA ILE A 422 4.48 -15.79 12.35
C ILE A 422 4.76 -15.72 10.86
N SER A 423 4.92 -14.52 10.31
CA SER A 423 5.33 -14.31 8.93
C SER A 423 6.82 -13.94 8.84
N ILE A 424 7.42 -14.12 7.65
CA ILE A 424 8.80 -13.66 7.37
C ILE A 424 8.96 -12.17 7.66
N LEU A 425 7.93 -11.38 7.35
CA LEU A 425 7.86 -9.94 7.64
C LEU A 425 8.01 -9.61 9.12
N ASP A 426 7.64 -10.52 10.02
CA ASP A 426 7.77 -10.34 11.47
C ASP A 426 9.13 -10.83 12.01
N LEU A 427 9.94 -11.48 11.18
CA LEU A 427 11.24 -12.07 11.53
C LEU A 427 12.42 -11.39 10.84
N ILE A 428 12.19 -10.43 9.92
CA ILE A 428 13.29 -9.61 9.39
C ILE A 428 13.95 -8.80 10.53
N PRO A 429 15.25 -8.45 10.40
CA PRO A 429 15.95 -7.68 11.41
C PRO A 429 15.18 -6.40 11.78
N PRO A 430 15.00 -6.11 13.07
CA PRO A 430 14.12 -5.04 13.51
C PRO A 430 14.63 -3.67 13.07
N PRO A 431 13.73 -2.66 12.98
CA PRO A 431 14.04 -1.32 12.47
C PRO A 431 15.00 -0.51 13.34
N ILE A 432 15.45 -1.06 14.48
CA ILE A 432 16.56 -0.55 15.28
C ILE A 432 17.91 -0.74 14.57
N PHE A 433 18.00 -1.65 13.60
CA PHE A 433 19.15 -1.81 12.73
C PHE A 433 18.97 -0.96 11.46
N THR A 434 20.07 -0.40 10.99
CA THR A 434 20.24 -0.02 9.59
C THR A 434 20.72 -1.26 8.86
N ILE A 435 20.10 -1.54 7.72
CA ILE A 435 20.41 -2.72 6.92
C ILE A 435 21.05 -2.26 5.60
N GLU A 436 22.18 -2.84 5.26
CA GLU A 436 22.81 -2.69 3.95
C GLU A 436 22.99 -4.07 3.32
N LEU A 437 22.72 -4.16 2.01
CA LEU A 437 22.71 -5.41 1.27
C LEU A 437 23.96 -5.44 0.40
N LEU A 438 24.89 -6.33 0.72
CA LEU A 438 26.13 -6.50 -0.01
C LEU A 438 25.90 -7.49 -1.16
N LEU A 439 26.08 -7.01 -2.38
CA LEU A 439 25.86 -7.73 -3.62
C LEU A 439 27.16 -8.29 -4.18
N SER A 440 27.05 -9.17 -5.16
CA SER A 440 28.17 -9.67 -5.96
C SER A 440 29.08 -8.53 -6.44
N ASN A 441 30.39 -8.77 -6.47
CA ASN A 441 31.43 -7.78 -6.72
C ASN A 441 31.60 -6.73 -5.59
N ASN A 442 31.13 -7.03 -4.37
CA ASN A 442 31.17 -6.14 -3.21
C ASN A 442 30.49 -4.79 -3.47
N LEU A 443 29.39 -4.82 -4.23
CA LEU A 443 28.60 -3.64 -4.55
C LEU A 443 27.46 -3.50 -3.54
N THR A 444 27.07 -2.28 -3.23
CA THR A 444 25.81 -1.98 -2.55
C THR A 444 24.76 -1.57 -3.59
N LEU A 445 23.49 -1.49 -3.17
CA LEU A 445 22.46 -0.85 -4.00
C LEU A 445 22.79 0.60 -4.37
N GLY A 446 23.66 1.28 -3.61
CA GLY A 446 24.15 2.62 -3.92
C GLY A 446 25.05 2.69 -5.15
N ASP A 447 25.74 1.59 -5.47
CA ASP A 447 26.76 1.55 -6.53
C ASP A 447 26.18 1.16 -7.89
N LEU A 448 24.96 0.62 -7.91
CA LEU A 448 24.30 0.18 -9.13
C LEU A 448 23.97 1.34 -10.09
N SER A 449 23.84 1.01 -11.37
CA SER A 449 23.38 1.98 -12.37
C SER A 449 21.96 2.46 -12.06
N SER A 450 21.58 3.63 -12.60
CA SER A 450 20.22 4.17 -12.41
C SER A 450 19.14 3.22 -12.95
N GLY A 451 19.40 2.57 -14.09
CA GLY A 451 18.49 1.59 -14.69
C GLY A 451 18.29 0.35 -13.81
N GLU A 452 19.37 -0.19 -13.24
CA GLU A 452 19.28 -1.33 -12.31
C GLU A 452 18.55 -0.95 -11.03
N LYS A 453 18.87 0.20 -10.43
CA LYS A 453 18.15 0.73 -9.26
C LYS A 453 16.66 0.86 -9.54
N GLN A 454 16.30 1.39 -10.71
CA GLN A 454 14.91 1.54 -11.13
C GLN A 454 14.23 0.18 -11.30
N MET A 455 14.86 -0.76 -11.99
CA MET A 455 14.31 -2.10 -12.21
C MET A 455 14.07 -2.83 -10.88
N ILE A 456 15.09 -2.87 -10.02
CA ILE A 456 15.01 -3.49 -8.70
C ILE A 456 13.90 -2.81 -7.89
N SER A 457 13.92 -1.49 -7.75
CA SER A 457 12.90 -0.77 -6.99
C SER A 457 11.47 -1.02 -7.52
N SER A 458 11.28 -1.04 -8.85
CA SER A 458 9.99 -1.36 -9.50
C SER A 458 9.48 -2.73 -9.06
N VAL A 459 10.29 -3.77 -9.30
CA VAL A 459 9.89 -5.16 -9.09
C VAL A 459 9.64 -5.42 -7.61
N GLN A 460 10.55 -4.94 -6.75
CA GLN A 460 10.41 -5.11 -5.30
C GLN A 460 9.20 -4.34 -4.74
N SER A 461 8.88 -3.17 -5.28
CA SER A 461 7.65 -2.43 -4.95
C SER A 461 6.40 -3.22 -5.32
N VAL A 462 6.32 -3.74 -6.55
CA VAL A 462 5.20 -4.57 -7.02
C VAL A 462 4.97 -5.76 -6.09
N LEU A 463 6.02 -6.55 -5.83
CA LEU A 463 5.96 -7.75 -4.98
C LEU A 463 5.58 -7.42 -3.54
N TYR A 464 6.16 -6.37 -2.96
CA TYR A 464 5.83 -5.93 -1.61
C TYR A 464 4.35 -5.54 -1.49
N HIS A 465 3.84 -4.80 -2.47
CA HIS A 465 2.45 -4.38 -2.48
C HIS A 465 1.48 -5.54 -2.64
N LEU A 466 1.78 -6.51 -3.53
CA LEU A 466 1.02 -7.75 -3.67
C LEU A 466 0.93 -8.49 -2.33
N ASN A 467 2.07 -8.70 -1.67
CA ASN A 467 2.14 -9.43 -0.41
C ASN A 467 1.34 -8.74 0.71
N ASN A 468 1.41 -7.42 0.82
CA ASN A 468 0.62 -6.70 1.82
C ASN A 468 -0.88 -6.77 1.53
N LEU A 469 -1.28 -6.57 0.27
CA LEU A 469 -2.69 -6.66 -0.14
C LEU A 469 -3.24 -8.07 0.13
N TYR A 470 -2.46 -9.12 -0.12
CA TYR A 470 -2.83 -10.50 0.19
C TYR A 470 -2.97 -10.74 1.71
N SER A 471 -2.17 -10.05 2.52
CA SER A 471 -2.21 -10.18 3.99
C SER A 471 -3.40 -9.49 4.66
N VAL A 472 -4.15 -8.62 3.93
CA VAL A 472 -5.31 -7.92 4.49
C VAL A 472 -6.38 -8.96 4.88
N ARG A 473 -6.72 -9.00 6.17
CA ARG A 473 -7.75 -9.90 6.70
C ARG A 473 -9.12 -9.27 6.54
N GLU A 474 -10.13 -10.09 6.25
CA GLU A 474 -11.52 -9.68 6.33
C GLU A 474 -11.83 -9.27 7.78
N LYS A 475 -12.17 -7.99 7.97
CA LYS A 475 -12.66 -7.44 9.22
C LYS A 475 -13.89 -6.60 8.87
N GLU A 476 -14.88 -6.60 9.74
CA GLU A 476 -16.05 -5.74 9.58
C GLU A 476 -15.58 -4.29 9.40
N GLY A 477 -16.02 -3.66 8.31
CA GLY A 477 -15.63 -2.30 7.98
C GLY A 477 -14.46 -2.14 7.01
N LYS A 478 -13.62 -3.18 6.78
CA LYS A 478 -12.42 -3.11 5.93
C LYS A 478 -12.55 -3.96 4.65
N ILE A 479 -12.11 -3.39 3.55
CA ILE A 479 -12.07 -4.00 2.22
C ILE A 479 -10.88 -4.93 2.07
N LYS A 480 -11.15 -6.13 1.53
CA LYS A 480 -10.13 -7.05 1.01
C LYS A 480 -10.27 -7.19 -0.51
N TYR A 481 -9.31 -6.62 -1.23
CA TYR A 481 -9.29 -6.68 -2.70
C TYR A 481 -8.86 -8.08 -3.19
N ASN A 482 -9.58 -8.61 -4.17
CA ASN A 482 -9.28 -9.91 -4.80
C ASN A 482 -8.63 -9.78 -6.20
N ASN A 483 -8.57 -8.57 -6.74
CA ASN A 483 -8.04 -8.27 -8.07
C ASN A 483 -7.07 -7.09 -7.97
N PHE A 484 -5.93 -7.20 -8.66
CA PHE A 484 -4.83 -6.24 -8.56
C PHE A 484 -4.39 -5.78 -9.96
N ARG A 485 -4.14 -4.48 -10.10
CA ARG A 485 -3.62 -3.85 -11.31
C ARG A 485 -2.31 -3.14 -11.01
N TYR A 486 -1.32 -3.31 -11.88
CA TYR A 486 -0.06 -2.57 -11.84
C TYR A 486 0.06 -1.76 -13.12
N CYS A 487 0.38 -0.47 -13.00
CA CYS A 487 0.46 0.50 -14.09
C CYS A 487 1.78 1.25 -14.08
#